data_AF-A0A9X5XBE2-F1
#
_entry.id   AF-A0A9X5XBE2-F1
#
_cell.length_a   1.000
_cell.length_b   1.000
_cell.length_c   1.000
_cell.angle_alpha   90.00
_cell.angle_beta   90.00
_cell.angle_gamma   90.00
#
_symmetry.space_group_name_H-M   'P 1'
#
loop_
_entity.id
_entity.type
_entity.pdbx_description
1 polymer ?
#
loop_
_entity_poly.entity_id
_entity_poly.type
_entity_poly.pdbx_seq_one_letter_code
_entity_poly.pdbx_strand_id
1 'polypeptide(L)'
;FYEAAATPYGVRLLIGDVRGKGLSAVGAASAVISCFREAAYDEPDLRGVIHRLEVSIIRYSAAFPAQDLPERFATALIAEIPHGGGHVRLLN
;
A
#
# COMPACT_ATOMS: atom_id res chain seq x y z
N PHE A 1 -0.93 9.93 -0.39
CA PHE A 1 0.23 9.67 0.48
C PHE A 1 1.25 8.83 -0.28
N TYR A 2 2.49 8.77 0.22
CA TYR A 2 3.51 7.88 -0.33
C TYR A 2 4.38 7.28 0.78
N GLU A 3 5.04 6.17 0.48
CA GLU A 3 6.05 5.52 1.32
C GLU A 3 7.15 4.93 0.42
N ALA A 4 8.40 4.92 0.89
CA ALA A 4 9.53 4.28 0.20
C ALA A 4 10.31 3.40 1.18
N ALA A 5 10.65 2.19 0.75
CA ALA A 5 11.41 1.23 1.54
C ALA A 5 12.59 0.68 0.74
N ALA A 6 13.77 0.63 1.36
CA ALA A 6 14.93 -0.08 0.83
C ALA A 6 14.91 -1.51 1.36
N THR A 7 14.70 -2.48 0.47
CA THR A 7 14.42 -3.88 0.82
C THR A 7 15.42 -4.81 0.12
N PRO A 8 15.48 -6.11 0.47
CA PRO A 8 16.33 -7.08 -0.24
C PRO A 8 16.04 -7.21 -1.74
N TYR A 9 14.87 -6.74 -2.20
CA TYR A 9 14.43 -6.83 -3.60
C TYR A 9 14.68 -5.54 -4.39
N GLY A 10 15.09 -4.46 -3.73
CA GLY A 10 15.34 -3.16 -4.34
C GLY A 10 14.68 -2.03 -3.55
N VAL A 11 14.58 -0.86 -4.17
CA VAL A 11 13.76 0.22 -3.62
C VAL A 11 12.32 0.01 -4.06
N ARG A 12 11.41 -0.08 -3.10
CA ARG A 12 9.97 -0.19 -3.37
C ARG A 12 9.27 1.08 -2.93
N LEU A 13 8.35 1.57 -3.76
CA LEU A 13 7.52 2.73 -3.46
C LEU A 13 6.06 2.34 -3.47
N LEU A 14 5.32 2.88 -2.51
CA LEU A 14 3.87 2.91 -2.50
C LEU A 14 3.41 4.34 -2.69
N ILE A 15 2.49 4.57 -3.62
CA ILE A 15 1.83 5.84 -3.82
C ILE A 15 0.32 5.56 -3.78
N GLY A 16 -0.36 6.12 -2.79
CA GLY A 16 -1.80 5.92 -2.60
C GLY A 16 -2.55 7.23 -2.66
N ASP A 17 -3.70 7.23 -3.34
CA ASP A 17 -4.71 8.29 -3.24
C ASP A 17 -5.91 7.77 -2.44
N VAL A 18 -6.35 8.55 -1.46
CA VAL A 18 -7.45 8.19 -0.55
C VAL A 18 -8.62 9.10 -0.84
N ARG A 19 -9.78 8.53 -1.18
CA ARG A 19 -11.01 9.33 -1.25
C ARG A 19 -11.51 9.65 0.14
N GLY A 20 -11.75 10.93 0.40
CA GLY A 20 -12.30 11.44 1.64
C GLY A 20 -11.38 12.45 2.30
N LYS A 21 -11.77 12.90 3.50
CA LYS A 21 -11.00 13.86 4.31
C LYS A 21 -11.20 13.56 5.79
N GLY A 22 -10.24 13.96 6.61
CA GLY A 22 -10.31 13.80 8.07
C GLY A 22 -9.68 12.50 8.59
N LEU A 23 -9.92 12.22 9.86
CA LEU A 23 -9.23 11.17 10.64
C LEU A 23 -9.39 9.76 10.05
N SER A 24 -10.49 9.50 9.38
CA SER A 24 -10.80 8.17 8.89
C SER A 24 -10.02 7.83 7.61
N ALA A 25 -9.90 8.81 6.69
CA ALA A 25 -8.96 8.76 5.57
C ALA A 25 -7.49 8.61 6.03
N VAL A 26 -7.12 9.24 7.16
CA VAL A 26 -5.79 9.06 7.78
C VAL A 26 -5.62 7.63 8.31
N GLY A 27 -6.63 7.08 8.99
CA GLY A 27 -6.59 5.71 9.51
C GLY A 27 -6.41 4.66 8.41
N ALA A 28 -7.16 4.80 7.31
CA ALA A 28 -7.02 3.91 6.15
C ALA A 28 -5.62 4.00 5.51
N ALA A 29 -5.09 5.22 5.34
CA ALA A 29 -3.72 5.43 4.86
C ALA A 29 -2.68 4.78 5.79
N SER A 30 -2.81 4.99 7.10
CA SER A 30 -1.92 4.41 8.10
C SER A 30 -1.93 2.87 8.08
N ALA A 31 -3.10 2.24 7.93
CA ALA A 31 -3.21 0.79 7.83
C ALA A 31 -2.48 0.23 6.60
N VAL A 32 -2.59 0.90 5.45
CA VAL A 32 -1.90 0.47 4.22
C VAL A 32 -0.40 0.71 4.30
N ILE A 33 0.04 1.88 4.80
CA ILE A 33 1.47 2.17 4.98
C ILE A 33 2.10 1.13 5.92
N SER A 34 1.42 0.79 7.02
CA SER A 34 1.92 -0.18 7.99
C SER A 34 2.03 -1.57 7.37
N CYS A 35 1.04 -2.01 6.59
CA CYS A 35 1.11 -3.28 5.89
C CYS A 35 2.19 -3.29 4.79
N PHE A 36 2.37 -2.18 4.08
CA PHE A 36 3.41 -2.05 3.05
C PHE A 36 4.79 -2.18 3.66
N ARG A 37 5.05 -1.54 4.80
CA ARG A 37 6.34 -1.63 5.49
C ARG A 37 6.76 -3.05 5.81
N GLU A 38 5.84 -3.93 6.13
CA GLU A 38 6.15 -5.35 6.38
C GLU A 38 6.25 -6.12 5.05
N ALA A 39 5.21 -6.03 4.21
CA ALA A 39 5.12 -6.79 2.97
C ALA A 39 6.25 -6.45 1.98
N ALA A 40 6.75 -5.22 1.99
CA ALA A 40 7.85 -4.80 1.11
C ALA A 40 9.16 -5.57 1.41
N TYR A 41 9.38 -6.02 2.65
CA TYR A 41 10.55 -6.83 3.03
C TYR A 41 10.28 -8.34 2.92
N ASP A 42 9.06 -8.78 3.16
CA ASP A 42 8.71 -10.21 3.19
C ASP A 42 8.43 -10.79 1.80
N GLU A 43 7.78 -10.02 0.93
CA GLU A 43 7.25 -10.54 -0.34
C GLU A 43 8.28 -10.42 -1.48
N PRO A 44 8.67 -11.51 -2.15
CA PRO A 44 9.68 -11.43 -3.22
C PRO A 44 9.23 -10.66 -4.46
N ASP A 45 7.93 -10.49 -4.67
CA ASP A 45 7.38 -9.82 -5.84
C ASP A 45 6.24 -8.85 -5.50
N LEU A 46 5.98 -7.91 -6.42
CA LEU A 46 4.97 -6.88 -6.23
C LEU A 46 3.53 -7.41 -6.14
N ARG A 47 3.23 -8.60 -6.68
CA ARG A 47 1.87 -9.17 -6.58
C ARG A 47 1.62 -9.67 -5.16
N GLY A 48 2.61 -10.29 -4.53
CA GLY A 48 2.56 -10.64 -3.11
C GLY A 48 2.33 -9.42 -2.23
N VAL A 49 3.04 -8.32 -2.50
CA VAL A 49 2.84 -7.05 -1.78
C VAL A 49 1.39 -6.55 -1.94
N ILE A 50 0.88 -6.46 -3.17
CA ILE A 50 -0.52 -6.03 -3.42
C ILE A 50 -1.51 -6.92 -2.68
N HIS A 51 -1.35 -8.24 -2.77
CA HIS A 51 -2.26 -9.17 -2.13
C HIS A 51 -2.33 -8.93 -0.61
N ARG A 52 -1.18 -8.72 0.05
CA ARG A 52 -1.15 -8.39 1.48
C ARG A 52 -1.81 -7.05 1.79
N LEU A 53 -1.64 -6.03 0.93
CA LEU A 53 -2.33 -4.75 1.08
C LEU A 53 -3.85 -4.89 0.95
N GLU A 54 -4.34 -5.62 -0.06
CA GLU A 54 -5.77 -5.89 -0.27
C GLU A 54 -6.39 -6.56 0.95
N VAL A 55 -5.74 -7.63 1.46
CA VAL A 55 -6.19 -8.33 2.66
C VAL A 55 -6.18 -7.40 3.88
N SER A 56 -5.17 -6.54 4.02
CA SER A 56 -5.10 -5.55 5.11
C SER A 56 -6.24 -4.53 5.05
N ILE A 57 -6.56 -4.02 3.86
CA ILE A 57 -7.67 -3.08 3.64
C ILE A 57 -9.01 -3.75 3.98
N ILE A 58 -9.22 -5.00 3.58
CA ILE A 58 -10.43 -5.76 3.90
C ILE A 58 -10.58 -5.91 5.42
N ARG A 59 -9.49 -6.28 6.12
CA ARG A 59 -9.51 -6.39 7.59
C ARG A 59 -9.76 -5.05 8.28
N TYR A 60 -9.10 -3.99 7.84
CA TYR A 60 -9.30 -2.65 8.39
C TYR A 60 -10.76 -2.21 8.21
N SER A 61 -11.31 -2.37 7.00
CA SER A 61 -12.69 -2.01 6.69
C SER A 61 -13.71 -2.81 7.53
N ALA A 62 -13.42 -4.08 7.82
CA ALA A 62 -14.26 -4.91 8.67
C ALA A 62 -14.19 -4.50 10.16
N ALA A 63 -13.02 -4.06 10.63
CA ALA A 63 -12.81 -3.64 12.01
C ALA A 63 -13.36 -2.21 12.29
N PHE A 64 -13.36 -1.36 11.27
CA PHE A 64 -13.81 0.03 11.35
C PHE A 64 -14.89 0.30 10.28
N PRO A 65 -16.10 -0.29 10.43
CA PRO A 65 -17.18 -0.04 9.49
C PRO A 65 -17.59 1.43 9.54
N ALA A 66 -17.36 2.15 8.45
CA ALA A 66 -17.75 3.55 8.32
C ALA A 66 -19.28 3.66 8.33
N GLN A 67 -19.84 4.52 9.19
CA GLN A 67 -21.28 4.67 9.33
C GLN A 67 -21.93 5.39 8.12
N ASP A 68 -21.19 6.15 7.30
CA ASP A 68 -21.79 6.96 6.22
C ASP A 68 -20.92 7.24 4.98
N LEU A 69 -19.76 6.59 4.78
CA LEU A 69 -19.07 6.69 3.49
C LEU A 69 -18.18 5.48 3.23
N PRO A 70 -18.16 4.93 2.00
CA PRO A 70 -17.12 3.99 1.64
C PRO A 70 -15.78 4.74 1.57
N GLU A 71 -15.01 4.69 2.65
CA GLU A 71 -13.58 5.01 2.65
C GLU A 71 -12.86 4.01 1.74
N ARG A 72 -12.88 4.33 0.46
CA ARG A 72 -12.23 3.54 -0.57
C ARG A 72 -10.95 4.24 -0.93
N PHE A 73 -9.87 3.46 -0.97
CA PHE A 73 -8.70 3.80 -1.75
C PHE A 73 -9.14 4.15 -3.18
N ALA A 74 -8.75 5.34 -3.65
CA ALA A 74 -9.07 5.78 -4.99
C ALA A 74 -8.21 5.04 -5.99
N THR A 75 -6.89 4.96 -5.72
CA THR A 75 -5.90 4.26 -6.52
C THR A 75 -4.66 4.03 -5.66
N ALA A 76 -3.98 2.89 -5.82
CA ALA A 76 -2.64 2.68 -5.31
C ALA A 76 -1.73 2.30 -6.47
N LEU A 77 -0.50 2.79 -6.47
CA LEU A 77 0.56 2.41 -7.40
C LEU A 77 1.72 1.91 -6.56
N ILE A 78 2.22 0.72 -6.91
CA ILE A 78 3.45 0.17 -6.36
C ILE A 78 4.51 0.16 -7.44
N ALA A 79 5.68 0.66 -7.08
CA ALA A 79 6.86 0.65 -7.94
C ALA A 79 7.99 -0.14 -7.28
N GLU A 80 8.78 -0.84 -8.09
CA GLU A 80 10.04 -1.48 -7.66
C GLU A 80 11.17 -1.09 -8.61
N ILE A 81 12.28 -0.68 -8.02
CA ILE A 81 13.55 -0.41 -8.68
C ILE A 81 14.56 -1.45 -8.16
N PRO A 82 14.86 -2.51 -8.93
CA PRO A 82 15.82 -3.53 -8.51
C PRO A 82 17.24 -2.97 -8.33
N HIS A 83 18.04 -3.59 -7.45
CA HIS A 83 19.42 -3.16 -7.16
C HIS A 83 20.33 -3.04 -8.40
N GLY A 84 20.07 -3.85 -9.43
CA GLY A 84 20.81 -3.82 -10.70
C GLY A 84 20.40 -2.68 -11.65
N GLY A 85 19.35 -1.92 -11.31
CA GLY A 85 18.82 -0.84 -12.12
C GLY A 85 18.29 -1.28 -13.49
N GLY A 86 18.17 -0.32 -14.41
CA GLY A 86 17.85 -0.56 -15.83
C GLY A 86 16.37 -0.74 -16.16
N HIS A 87 15.49 -0.92 -15.18
CA HIS A 87 14.04 -0.95 -15.38
C HIS A 87 13.29 -0.61 -14.08
N VAL A 88 12.06 -0.16 -14.22
CA VAL A 88 11.12 0.05 -13.11
C VAL A 88 9.93 -0.87 -13.34
N ARG A 89 9.54 -1.63 -12.31
CA ARG A 89 8.32 -2.44 -12.34
C ARG A 89 7.21 -1.65 -11.69
N LEU A 90 6.07 -1.54 -12.35
CA LEU A 90 4.90 -0.80 -11.88
C LEU A 90 3.69 -1.75 -11.82
N LEU A 91 2.90 -1.62 -10.76
CA LEU A 91 1.67 -2.37 -10.58
C LEU A 91 0.63 -1.47 -9.89
N ASN A 92 -0.60 -1.43 -10.40
CA ASN A 92 -1.70 -0.60 -9.89
C ASN A 92 -2.94 -1.43 -9.53
#